data_AF-A0A8J7IT67-F1
#
_entry.id   AF-A0A8J7IT67-F1
#
_cell.length_a   1.000
_cell.length_b   1.000
_cell.length_c   1.000
_cell.angle_alpha   90.00
_cell.angle_beta   90.00
_cell.angle_gamma   90.00
#
_symmetry.space_group_name_H-M   'P 1'
#
loop_
_entity.id
_entity.type
_entity.pdbx_description
1 polymer ?
#
loop_
_entity_poly.entity_id
_entity_poly.type
_entity_poly.pdbx_seq_one_letter_code
_entity_poly.pdbx_strand_id
1 'polypeptide(L)' 'MTPLLEIKAAIEELPENDVRQLALWLQNYLDEAWDRQMETDLASGRLNDLIAKAEADIAANQVRELDKVLRNA' A
#
# COMPACT_ATOMS: atom_id res chain seq x y z
N MET A 1 -28.85 3.48 8.18
CA MET A 1 -27.55 4.13 7.88
C MET A 1 -26.45 3.16 8.25
N THR A 2 -25.33 3.18 7.52
CA THR A 2 -24.15 2.38 7.87
C THR A 2 -23.17 3.25 8.66
N PRO A 3 -22.39 2.69 9.60
CA PRO A 3 -21.39 3.46 10.37
C PRO A 3 -20.41 4.22 9.47
N LEU A 4 -20.05 3.67 8.31
CA LEU A 4 -19.18 4.32 7.34
C LEU A 4 -19.77 5.63 6.79
N LEU A 5 -21.08 5.65 6.54
CA LEU A 5 -21.74 6.83 5.97
C LEU A 5 -21.78 7.97 7.00
N GLU A 6 -22.00 7.64 8.27
CA GLU A 6 -21.96 8.60 9.38
C GLU A 6 -20.55 9.17 9.60
N ILE A 7 -19.52 8.33 9.53
CA ILE A 7 -18.11 8.78 9.64
C ILE A 7 -17.76 9.74 8.50
N LYS A 8 -18.16 9.43 7.26
CA LYS A 8 -17.89 10.31 6.11
C LYS A 8 -18.55 11.68 6.27
N ALA A 9 -19.83 11.71 6.67
CA ALA A 9 -20.53 12.95 6.95
C ALA A 9 -19.85 13.75 8.09
N ALA A 10 -19.40 13.07 9.15
CA ALA A 10 -18.68 13.73 10.24
C ALA A 10 -17.34 14.35 9.78
N ILE A 11 -16.64 13.71 8.83
CA ILE A 11 -15.39 14.23 8.27
C ILE A 11 -15.63 15.50 7.44
N GLU A 12 -16.76 15.59 6.71
CA GLU A 12 -17.11 16.77 5.92
C GLU A 12 -17.33 18.04 6.78
N GLU A 13 -17.71 17.86 8.05
CA GLU A 13 -17.92 18.95 9.01
C GLU A 13 -16.62 19.38 9.75
N LEU A 14 -15.50 18.69 9.53
CA LEU A 14 -14.23 19.00 10.20
C LEU A 14 -13.50 20.19 9.55
N PRO A 15 -12.78 21.01 10.35
CA PRO A 15 -11.81 21.96 9.82
C PRO A 15 -10.75 21.26 8.97
N GLU A 16 -10.25 21.92 7.93
CA GLU A 16 -9.29 21.32 6.99
C GLU A 16 -8.03 20.77 7.68
N ASN A 17 -7.52 21.46 8.72
CA ASN A 17 -6.38 20.99 9.49
C ASN A 17 -6.64 19.63 10.16
N ASP A 18 -7.83 19.44 10.71
CA ASP A 18 -8.20 18.22 11.41
C ASP A 18 -8.42 17.08 10.41
N VAL A 19 -8.98 17.38 9.22
CA VAL A 19 -9.05 16.43 8.10
C VAL A 19 -7.65 15.98 7.67
N ARG A 20 -6.68 16.90 7.59
CA ARG A 20 -5.28 16.55 7.25
C ARG A 20 -4.64 15.66 8.31
N GLN A 21 -4.85 15.95 9.60
CA GLN A 21 -4.35 15.11 10.68
C GLN A 21 -4.99 13.72 10.66
N LEU A 22 -6.31 13.65 10.42
CA LEU A 22 -7.03 12.39 10.28
C LEU A 22 -6.54 11.58 9.08
N ALA A 23 -6.28 12.23 7.95
CA ALA A 23 -5.75 11.57 6.75
C ALA A 23 -4.37 10.94 7.01
N LEU A 24 -3.48 11.64 7.73
CA LEU A 24 -2.17 11.10 8.12
C LEU A 24 -2.32 9.86 9.03
N TRP A 25 -3.20 9.92 10.02
CA TRP A 25 -3.46 8.78 10.89
C TRP A 25 -4.05 7.59 10.12
N LEU A 26 -5.02 7.86 9.24
CA LEU A 26 -5.68 6.82 8.46
C LEU A 26 -4.71 6.14 7.49
N GLN A 27 -3.78 6.90 6.90
CA GLN A 27 -2.73 6.34 6.07
C GLN A 27 -1.89 5.33 6.87
N ASN A 28 -1.39 5.72 8.05
CA ASN A 28 -0.61 4.81 8.90
C ASN A 28 -1.41 3.55 9.29
N TYR A 29 -2.69 3.71 9.62
CA TYR A 29 -3.56 2.58 9.95
C TYR A 29 -3.70 1.59 8.77
N LEU A 30 -3.85 2.11 7.55
CA LEU A 30 -3.95 1.29 6.34
C LEU A 30 -2.61 0.66 5.97
N ASP A 31 -1.50 1.38 6.14
CA ASP A 31 -0.15 0.86 5.91
C ASP A 31 0.14 -0.33 6.84
N GLU A 32 -0.17 -0.19 8.14
CA GLU A 32 -0.02 -1.31 9.10
C GLU A 32 -0.93 -2.50 8.76
N ALA A 33 -2.14 -2.26 8.25
CA ALA A 33 -3.03 -3.33 7.81
C ALA A 33 -2.46 -4.04 6.57
N TRP A 34 -1.85 -3.29 5.66
CA TRP A 34 -1.19 -3.83 4.49
C TRP A 34 0.05 -4.64 4.87
N ASP A 35 0.87 -4.17 5.82
CA ASP A 35 2.03 -4.91 6.33
C ASP A 35 1.62 -6.29 6.88
N ARG A 36 0.60 -6.34 7.75
CA ARG A 36 0.08 -7.60 8.30
C ARG A 36 -0.45 -8.54 7.22
N GLN A 37 -1.10 -8.00 6.20
CA GLN A 37 -1.58 -8.80 5.08
C GLN A 37 -0.41 -9.35 4.26
N MET A 38 0.60 -8.54 3.97
CA MET A 38 1.80 -8.95 3.24
C MET A 38 2.56 -10.06 3.99
N GLU A 39 2.71 -9.94 5.31
CA GLU A 39 3.30 -10.98 6.15
C GLU A 39 2.51 -12.30 6.07
N THR A 40 1.18 -12.22 6.11
CA THR A 40 0.30 -13.39 6.00
C THR A 40 0.38 -14.03 4.60
N ASP A 41 0.37 -13.22 3.55
CA ASP A 41 0.48 -13.66 2.16
C ASP A 41 1.85 -14.31 1.90
N LEU A 42 2.92 -13.76 2.48
CA LEU A 42 4.26 -14.36 2.43
C LEU A 42 4.30 -15.70 3.17
N ALA A 43 3.81 -15.73 4.42
CA ALA A 43 3.82 -16.93 5.25
C ALA A 43 2.98 -18.08 4.68
N SER A 44 1.88 -17.75 3.99
CA SER A 44 1.03 -18.74 3.30
C SER A 44 1.61 -19.24 1.98
N GLY A 45 2.72 -18.66 1.50
CA GLY A 45 3.33 -19.00 0.22
C GLY A 45 2.60 -18.45 -0.99
N ARG A 46 1.58 -17.59 -0.80
CA ARG A 46 0.81 -16.97 -1.89
C ARG A 46 1.69 -16.15 -2.83
N LEU A 47 2.79 -15.61 -2.32
CA LEU A 47 3.73 -14.78 -3.08
C LEU A 47 4.84 -15.59 -3.78
N ASN A 48 4.92 -16.91 -3.58
CA ASN A 48 6.03 -17.74 -4.08
C ASN A 48 6.21 -17.64 -5.61
N ASP A 49 5.12 -17.72 -6.36
CA ASP A 49 5.18 -17.66 -7.84
C ASP A 49 5.68 -16.28 -8.33
N LEU A 50 5.32 -15.21 -7.62
CA LEU A 50 5.78 -13.86 -7.93
C LEU A 50 7.27 -13.70 -7.62
N ILE A 51 7.73 -14.25 -6.50
CA ILE A 51 9.14 -14.25 -6.10
C ILE A 51 9.97 -15.04 -7.12
N ALA A 52 9.55 -16.27 -7.44
CA ALA A 52 10.25 -17.12 -8.40
C ALA A 52 10.37 -16.48 -9.78
N LYS A 53 9.30 -15.79 -10.23
CA LYS A 53 9.33 -15.02 -11.47
C LYS A 53 10.34 -13.87 -11.41
N ALA A 54 10.31 -13.08 -10.33
CA ALA A 54 11.24 -11.97 -10.17
C ALA A 54 12.70 -12.45 -10.14
N GLU A 55 13.00 -13.54 -9.44
CA GLU A 55 14.32 -14.17 -9.40
C GLU A 55 14.76 -14.65 -10.80
N ALA A 56 13.86 -15.26 -11.57
CA ALA A 56 14.14 -15.70 -12.94
C ALA A 56 14.43 -14.51 -13.87
N ASP A 57 13.64 -13.43 -13.80
CA ASP A 57 13.84 -12.22 -14.60
C ASP A 57 15.18 -11.54 -14.25
N ILE A 58 15.55 -11.51 -12.96
CA ILE A 58 16.86 -11.02 -12.50
C ILE A 58 18.00 -11.88 -13.07
N ALA A 59 17.89 -13.21 -12.97
CA ALA A 59 18.91 -14.13 -13.47
C ALA A 59 19.08 -14.06 -15.00
N ALA A 60 17.99 -13.79 -15.72
CA ALA A 60 17.99 -13.61 -17.17
C ALA A 60 18.38 -12.18 -17.61
N ASN A 61 18.72 -11.29 -16.67
CA ASN A 61 18.98 -9.87 -16.92
C ASN A 61 17.83 -9.16 -17.65
N GLN A 62 16.59 -9.61 -17.41
CA GLN A 62 15.34 -9.04 -17.92
C GLN A 62 14.80 -7.95 -16.98
N VAL A 63 15.69 -7.15 -16.42
CA VAL A 63 15.40 -6.09 -15.46
C VAL A 63 15.62 -4.72 -16.08
N ARG A 64 14.98 -3.69 -15.52
CA ARG A 64 15.23 -2.30 -15.90
C ARG A 64 16.16 -1.65 -14.88
N GLU A 65 17.11 -0.87 -15.39
CA GLU A 65 17.96 -0.02 -14.56
C GLU A 65 17.11 0.91 -13.69
N LEU A 66 17.39 0.94 -12.38
CA LEU A 66 16.63 1.73 -11.42
C LEU A 66 16.67 3.23 -11.78
N ASP A 67 17.82 3.74 -12.21
CA ASP A 67 17.97 5.12 -12.67
C ASP A 67 17.02 5.47 -13.83
N LYS A 68 16.77 4.53 -14.74
CA LYS A 68 15.83 4.74 -15.86
C LYS A 68 14.38 4.74 -15.38
N VAL A 69 14.07 4.05 -14.28
CA VAL A 69 12.72 4.03 -13.71
C VAL A 69 12.46 5.33 -12.92
N LEU A 70 13.40 5.74 -12.07
CA LEU A 70 13.24 6.91 -11.20
C LEU A 70 13.28 8.25 -11.95
N ARG A 71 13.98 8.33 -13.09
CA ARG A 71 14.11 9.56 -13.89
C ARG A 71 13.08 9.70 -15.00
N ASN A 72 12.13 8.76 -15.11
CA ASN A 72 11.02 8.78 -16.08
C ASN A 72 9.71 9.33 -15.47
N ALA A 73 9.81 10.15 -14.41
CA ALA A 73 8.69 10.88 -13.81
C ALA A 73 8.65 12.33 -14.33
#